data_AF-A0A2N1SWB3-F1
#
_entry.id   AF-A0A2N1SWB3-F1
#
_cell.length_a   1.000
_cell.length_b   1.000
_cell.length_c   1.000
_cell.angle_alpha   90.00
_cell.angle_beta   90.00
_cell.angle_gamma   90.00
#
_symmetry.space_group_name_H-M   'P 1'
#
loop_
_entity.id
_entity.type
_entity.pdbx_description
1 polymer ?
#
loop_
_entity_poly.entity_id
_entity_poly.type
_entity_poly.pdbx_seq_one_letter_code
_entity_poly.pdbx_strand_id
1 'polypeptide(L)' 'MQIRVTDAVRERAKKVAKSRGDTLSELVLKLLASSGDKELKKLIEKELLERPKPGRPWDK' A
#
# COMPACT_ATOMS: atom_id res chain seq x y z
N MET A 1 -11.28 -4.80 3.54
CA MET A 1 -10.79 -6.01 2.84
C MET A 1 -9.58 -6.55 3.59
N GLN A 2 -9.59 -7.81 4.01
CA GLN A 2 -8.45 -8.43 4.72
C GLN A 2 -7.73 -9.38 3.78
N ILE A 3 -6.48 -9.08 3.43
CA ILE A 3 -5.63 -10.00 2.68
C ILE A 3 -5.08 -11.03 3.70
N ARG A 4 -5.50 -12.29 3.58
CA ARG A 4 -5.00 -13.38 4.41
C ARG A 4 -3.72 -13.94 3.82
N VAL A 5 -2.64 -13.89 4.58
CA VAL A 5 -1.32 -14.43 4.22
C VAL A 5 -0.67 -15.00 5.47
N THR A 6 0.30 -15.91 5.28
CA THR A 6 1.14 -16.40 6.37
C THR A 6 2.00 -15.28 6.95
N ASP A 7 2.42 -15.44 8.20
CA ASP A 7 3.28 -14.44 8.87
C ASP A 7 4.62 -14.27 8.16
N ALA A 8 5.19 -15.36 7.63
CA ALA A 8 6.43 -15.30 6.85
C ALA A 8 6.33 -14.37 5.64
N VAL A 9 5.22 -14.45 4.88
CA VAL A 9 4.97 -13.56 3.73
C VAL A 9 4.79 -12.13 4.19
N ARG A 10 4.02 -11.90 5.25
CA ARG A 10 3.78 -10.57 5.83
C ARG A 10 5.08 -9.90 6.27
N GLU A 11 5.92 -10.61 7.01
CA GLU A 11 7.19 -10.09 7.51
C GLU A 11 8.18 -9.82 6.38
N ARG A 12 8.21 -10.67 5.35
CA ARG A 12 9.04 -10.40 4.17
C ARG A 12 8.55 -9.17 3.41
N ALA A 13 7.24 -9.03 3.20
CA ALA A 13 6.64 -7.88 2.52
C ALA A 13 6.91 -6.57 3.28
N LYS A 14 6.83 -6.57 4.62
CA LYS A 14 7.21 -5.41 5.45
C LYS A 14 8.67 -5.00 5.23
N LYS A 15 9.60 -5.95 5.18
CA LYS A 15 11.02 -5.67 4.92
C LYS A 15 11.24 -5.06 3.53
N VAL A 16 10.54 -5.57 2.51
CA VAL A 16 10.59 -5.02 1.14
C VAL A 16 10.00 -3.61 1.06
N ALA A 17 8.89 -3.35 1.76
CA ALA A 17 8.31 -2.01 1.82
C ALA A 17 9.29 -1.02 2.47
N LYS A 18 9.85 -1.40 3.63
CA LYS A 18 10.82 -0.57 4.35
C LYS A 18 12.07 -0.26 3.52
N SER A 19 12.58 -1.21 2.74
CA SER A 19 13.75 -0.95 1.87
C SER A 19 13.46 0.03 0.73
N ARG A 20 12.18 0.31 0.45
CA ARG A 20 11.74 1.29 -0.56
C ARG A 20 11.27 2.62 0.05
N GLY A 21 11.37 2.76 1.38
CA GLY A 21 10.81 3.92 2.09
C GLY A 21 9.28 3.90 2.19
N ASP A 22 8.64 2.77 1.87
CA ASP A 22 7.18 2.60 1.85
C ASP A 22 6.69 1.90 3.12
N THR A 23 5.44 2.18 3.49
CA THR A 23 4.65 1.31 4.36
C THR A 23 4.18 0.07 3.61
N LEU A 24 3.80 -0.99 4.35
CA LEU A 24 3.25 -2.20 3.74
C LEU A 24 2.03 -1.90 2.87
N SER A 25 1.16 -0.97 3.30
CA SER A 25 -0.03 -0.58 2.56
C SER A 25 0.32 0.14 1.25
N GLU A 26 1.28 1.07 1.27
CA GLU A 26 1.73 1.78 0.07
C GLU A 26 2.37 0.81 -0.94
N LEU A 27 3.14 -0.16 -0.48
CA LEU A 27 3.68 -1.21 -1.34
C LEU A 27 2.56 -1.98 -2.05
N VAL A 28 1.54 -2.40 -1.32
CA VAL A 28 0.39 -3.14 -1.88
C VAL A 28 -0.38 -2.27 -2.88
N LEU A 29 -0.64 -1.00 -2.55
CA LEU A 29 -1.32 -0.06 -3.44
C LEU A 29 -0.53 0.13 -4.75
N LYS A 30 0.78 0.36 -4.69
CA LYS A 30 1.61 0.49 -5.90
C LYS A 30 1.59 -0.78 -6.77
N LEU A 31 1.57 -1.96 -6.15
CA LEU A 31 1.44 -3.22 -6.87
C LEU A 31 0.07 -3.35 -7.54
N LEU A 32 -1.01 -2.98 -6.85
CA LEU A 32 -2.37 -2.97 -7.42
C LEU A 32 -2.50 -1.96 -8.56
N ALA A 33 -1.86 -0.80 -8.49
CA ALA A 33 -1.82 0.17 -9.58
C ALA A 33 -1.11 -0.38 -10.84
N SER A 34 -0.27 -1.41 -10.67
CA SER A 34 0.43 -2.09 -11.76
C SER A 34 -0.34 -3.29 -12.34
N SER A 35 -1.56 -3.56 -11.85
CA SER A 35 -2.37 -4.72 -12.27
C SER A 35 -3.00 -4.62 -13.67
N GLY A 36 -2.87 -3.46 -14.34
CA GLY A 36 -3.38 -3.23 -15.70
C GLY A 36 -4.78 -2.61 -15.78
N ASP A 37 -5.51 -2.52 -14.66
CA ASP A 37 -6.80 -1.83 -14.60
C ASP A 37 -6.62 -0.30 -14.50
N LYS A 38 -7.20 0.43 -15.48
CA LYS A 38 -7.03 1.88 -15.60
C LYS A 38 -7.80 2.67 -14.54
N GLU A 39 -8.96 2.19 -14.12
CA GLU A 39 -9.78 2.88 -13.13
C GLU A 39 -9.20 2.69 -11.74
N LEU A 40 -8.83 1.45 -11.40
CA LEU A 40 -8.13 1.11 -10.18
C LEU A 40 -6.82 1.90 -10.02
N LYS A 41 -6.03 2.00 -11.10
CA LYS A 41 -4.80 2.80 -11.09
C LYS A 41 -5.08 4.27 -10.71
N LYS A 42 -6.10 4.90 -11.32
CA LYS A 42 -6.47 6.30 -10.99
C LYS A 42 -6.91 6.47 -9.54
N LEU A 43 -7.71 5.54 -9.02
CA LEU A 43 -8.17 5.59 -7.62
C LEU A 43 -7.00 5.47 -6.65
N ILE A 44 -6.06 4.57 -6.93
CA ILE A 44 -4.87 4.36 -6.10
C ILE A 44 -3.93 5.57 -6.14
N GLU A 45 -3.67 6.13 -7.31
CA GLU A 45 -2.82 7.32 -7.45
C GLU A 45 -3.39 8.50 -6.64
N LYS A 46 -4.71 8.68 -6.68
CA LYS A 46 -5.40 9.68 -5.85
C LYS A 46 -5.24 9.37 -4.36
N GLU A 47 -5.47 8.13 -3.93
CA GLU A 47 -5.32 7.74 -2.52
C GLU A 47 -3.88 7.97 -2.03
N LEU A 48 -2.87 7.59 -2.82
CA LEU A 48 -1.45 7.78 -2.45
C LEU A 48 -1.07 9.27 -2.29
N LEU A 49 -1.72 10.18 -3.02
CA LEU A 49 -1.53 11.62 -2.89
C LEU A 49 -2.23 12.21 -1.66
N GLU A 50 -3.44 11.73 -1.37
CA GLU A 50 -4.28 12.25 -0.27
C GLU A 50 -3.94 11.61 1.08
N ARG A 51 -3.17 10.50 1.07
CA ARG A 51 -2.86 9.72 2.27
C ARG A 51 -2.08 10.57 3.30
N PRO A 52 -2.51 10.58 4.57
CA PRO A 52 -1.74 11.20 5.63
C PRO A 52 -0.43 10.44 5.85
N LYS A 53 0.64 11.18 6.24
CA LYS A 53 1.92 10.56 6.56
C LYS A 53 1.76 9.47 7.64
N PRO A 54 2.56 8.39 7.58
CA PRO A 54 2.51 7.32 8.59
C PRO A 54 2.59 7.91 10.01
N GLY A 55 1.60 7.60 10.85
CA GLY A 55 1.48 8.10 12.22
C GLY A 55 0.58 9.32 12.42
N ARG A 56 0.09 9.96 11.34
CA ARG A 56 -1.00 10.95 11.45
C ARG A 56 -2.35 10.21 11.41
N PRO A 57 -3.30 10.51 12.33
CA PRO A 57 -4.64 9.92 12.30
C PRO A 57 -5.32 10.12 10.95
N TRP A 58 -6.16 9.16 10.57
CA TRP A 58 -7.01 9.26 9.37
C TRP A 58 -8.22 10.18 9.57
N ASP A 59 -8.43 10.67 10.79
CA ASP A 59 -9.57 11.52 11.13
C ASP A 59 -9.47 12.86 10.39
N LYS A 60 -10.39 13.05 9.44
CA LYS A 60 -10.88 14.36 9.02
C LYS A 60 -12.15 14.67 9.81
#